data_AF-A0A2N1KS53-F1
#
_entry.id   AF-A0A2N1KS53-F1
#
_cell.length_a   1.000
_cell.length_b   1.000
_cell.length_c   1.000
_cell.angle_alpha   90.00
_cell.angle_beta   90.00
_cell.angle_gamma   90.00
#
_symmetry.space_group_name_H-M   'P 1'
#
loop_
_entity.id
_entity.type
_entity.pdbx_description
1 polymer ?
#
loop_
_entity_poly.entity_id
_entity_poly.type
_entity_poly.pdbx_seq_one_letter_code
_entity_poly.pdbx_strand_id
1 'polypeptide(L)'
;MHYSKYSLVRTINEYLNGGVGLSLRIPIFNAFQVRYRTANASLSVQNQQYQADNVRLQLRQNIEQAYVNMTAAAKRYGSLTRQVEALALAFKASESRFNAGAINSVDYNLAKSNLDRSRINQIQAKYDYVLRIKVLDYYQNKPLSF
;
A
#
# COMPACT_ATOMS: atom_id res chain seq x y z
N MET A 1 54.69 3.88 -71.94
CA MET A 1 53.80 4.34 -70.85
C MET A 1 52.64 3.35 -70.79
N HIS A 2 52.71 2.36 -69.90
CA HIS A 2 52.35 2.41 -68.47
C HIS A 2 50.89 1.96 -68.25
N TYR A 3 50.81 0.75 -67.67
CA TYR A 3 49.71 0.04 -66.98
C TYR A 3 48.53 -0.55 -67.76
N SER A 4 48.68 -1.86 -68.03
CA SER A 4 47.65 -2.83 -68.36
C SER A 4 46.60 -2.94 -67.25
N LYS A 5 45.34 -2.85 -67.67
CA LYS A 5 44.14 -3.16 -66.89
C LYS A 5 44.22 -4.57 -66.32
N TYR A 6 44.48 -4.68 -65.02
CA TYR A 6 44.23 -5.90 -64.26
C TYR A 6 43.25 -5.61 -63.12
N SER A 7 41.96 -5.75 -63.49
CA SER A 7 40.97 -6.51 -62.75
C SER A 7 40.85 -6.25 -61.24
N LEU A 8 39.95 -5.33 -60.88
CA LEU A 8 39.30 -5.27 -59.56
C LEU A 8 38.56 -6.59 -59.20
N VAL A 9 38.44 -7.53 -60.14
CA VAL A 9 37.82 -8.84 -59.95
C VAL A 9 38.78 -9.82 -59.24
N ARG A 10 40.10 -9.56 -59.24
CA ARG A 10 41.06 -10.49 -58.61
C ARG A 10 41.12 -10.36 -57.08
N THR A 11 40.83 -9.17 -56.54
CA THR A 11 40.89 -8.93 -55.08
C THR A 11 39.66 -9.45 -54.32
N ILE A 12 38.52 -9.61 -54.99
CA ILE A 12 37.32 -10.20 -54.35
C ILE A 12 37.45 -11.73 -54.23
N ASN A 13 38.19 -12.37 -55.14
CA ASN A 13 38.35 -13.82 -55.16
C ASN A 13 39.29 -14.36 -54.05
N GLU A 14 40.07 -13.50 -53.39
CA GLU A 14 40.91 -13.87 -52.24
C GLU A 14 40.15 -13.87 -50.90
N TYR A 15 38.90 -13.39 -50.87
CA TYR A 15 38.08 -13.31 -49.65
C TYR A 15 36.75 -14.08 -49.71
N LEU A 16 36.58 -15.02 -50.63
CA LEU A 16 35.43 -15.94 -50.63
C LEU A 16 35.76 -17.24 -49.89
N ASN A 17 35.99 -17.13 -48.58
CA ASN A 17 35.81 -18.26 -47.68
C ASN A 17 34.34 -18.31 -47.24
N GLY A 18 33.50 -18.87 -48.11
CA GLY A 18 32.10 -19.18 -47.79
C GLY A 18 31.99 -20.61 -47.31
N GLY A 19 31.79 -20.80 -46.00
CA GLY A 19 31.44 -22.09 -45.41
C GLY A 19 30.14 -21.95 -44.61
N VAL A 20 29.11 -22.71 -44.97
CA VAL A 20 27.92 -22.88 -44.12
C VAL A 20 28.19 -24.11 -43.24
N GLY A 21 28.47 -23.87 -41.96
CA GLY A 21 28.68 -24.94 -40.98
C GLY A 21 27.41 -25.19 -40.16
N LEU A 22 26.89 -26.42 -40.19
CA LEU A 22 25.88 -26.91 -39.24
C LEU A 22 26.61 -27.65 -38.12
N SER A 23 26.56 -27.12 -36.89
CA SER A 23 27.09 -27.81 -35.71
C SER A 23 25.94 -28.41 -34.90
N LEU A 24 25.96 -29.73 -34.71
CA LEU A 24 25.01 -30.46 -33.89
C LEU A 24 25.76 -31.05 -32.68
N ARG A 25 25.50 -30.50 -31.49
CA ARG A 25 26.08 -30.98 -30.23
C ARG A 25 25.02 -31.72 -29.44
N ILE A 26 25.06 -33.05 -29.45
CA ILE A 26 24.22 -33.90 -28.60
C ILE A 26 25.09 -34.39 -27.43
N PRO A 27 24.96 -33.82 -26.22
CA PRO A 27 25.71 -34.31 -25.06
C PRO A 27 25.16 -35.68 -24.65
N ILE A 28 25.98 -36.73 -24.78
CA ILE A 28 25.61 -38.12 -24.48
C ILE A 28 25.51 -38.36 -22.96
N PHE A 29 26.32 -37.65 -22.16
CA PHE A 29 26.28 -37.68 -20.70
C PHE A 29 26.57 -36.28 -20.14
N ASN A 30 25.60 -35.71 -19.41
CA ASN A 30 25.67 -34.37 -18.83
C ASN A 30 25.80 -34.38 -17.30
N ALA A 31 26.29 -35.47 -16.72
CA ALA A 31 26.42 -35.65 -15.27
C ALA A 31 25.14 -35.31 -14.48
N PHE A 32 23.96 -35.67 -15.00
CA PHE A 32 22.64 -35.39 -14.42
C PHE A 32 22.26 -33.90 -14.29
N GLN A 33 23.01 -32.97 -14.88
CA GLN A 33 22.78 -31.53 -14.74
C GLN A 33 21.36 -31.10 -15.16
N VAL A 34 20.81 -31.68 -16.23
CA VAL A 34 19.43 -31.37 -16.66
C VAL A 34 18.41 -31.80 -15.60
N ARG A 35 18.57 -32.98 -15.01
CA ARG A 35 17.69 -33.47 -13.94
C ARG A 35 17.72 -32.56 -12.71
N TYR A 36 18.91 -32.13 -12.28
CA TYR A 36 19.06 -31.19 -11.16
C TYR A 36 18.46 -29.82 -11.47
N ARG A 37 18.66 -29.29 -12.69
CA ARG A 37 18.07 -28.02 -13.12
C ARG A 37 16.54 -28.08 -13.09
N THR A 38 15.94 -29.16 -13.59
CA THR A 38 14.49 -29.34 -13.56
C THR A 38 13.97 -29.49 -12.13
N ALA A 39 14.65 -30.24 -11.27
CA ALA A 39 14.27 -30.37 -9.86
C ALA A 39 14.34 -29.01 -9.13
N ASN A 40 15.40 -28.24 -9.34
CA ASN A 40 15.53 -26.89 -8.77
C ASN A 40 14.48 -25.92 -9.32
N ALA A 41 14.14 -26.00 -10.60
CA ALA A 41 13.06 -25.21 -11.19
C ALA A 41 11.71 -25.55 -10.54
N SER A 42 11.43 -26.84 -10.31
CA SER A 42 10.22 -27.28 -9.60
C SER A 42 10.16 -26.74 -8.17
N LEU A 43 11.28 -26.78 -7.43
CA LEU A 43 11.37 -26.20 -6.09
C LEU A 43 11.17 -24.67 -6.12
N SER A 44 11.72 -23.99 -7.13
CA SER A 44 11.54 -22.55 -7.30
C SER A 44 10.07 -22.20 -7.52
N VAL A 45 9.36 -22.94 -8.38
CA VAL A 45 7.91 -22.75 -8.57
C VAL A 45 7.13 -22.98 -7.27
N GLN A 46 7.45 -24.04 -6.51
CA GLN A 46 6.81 -24.31 -5.23
C GLN A 46 7.05 -23.17 -4.22
N ASN A 47 8.27 -22.64 -4.16
CA ASN A 47 8.59 -21.49 -3.31
C ASN A 47 7.80 -20.23 -3.73
N GLN A 48 7.66 -19.97 -5.03
CA GLN A 48 6.85 -18.86 -5.54
C GLN A 48 5.36 -19.03 -5.20
N GLN A 49 4.85 -20.26 -5.24
CA GLN A 49 3.49 -20.57 -4.81
C GLN A 49 3.27 -20.24 -3.33
N TYR A 50 4.18 -20.68 -2.46
CA TYR A 50 4.11 -20.35 -1.03
C TYR A 50 4.27 -18.85 -0.76
N GLN A 51 5.09 -18.13 -1.53
CA GLN A 51 5.18 -16.68 -1.43
C GLN A 51 3.86 -16.01 -1.81
N ALA A 52 3.20 -16.46 -2.88
CA ALA A 52 1.89 -15.95 -3.28
C ALA A 52 0.82 -16.20 -2.21
N ASP A 53 0.79 -17.40 -1.61
CA ASP A 53 -0.14 -17.72 -0.52
C ASP A 53 0.11 -16.87 0.73
N ASN A 54 1.37 -16.62 1.08
CA ASN A 54 1.73 -15.72 2.17
C ASN A 54 1.29 -14.27 1.90
N VAL A 55 1.49 -13.76 0.69
CA VAL A 55 1.04 -12.41 0.31
C VAL A 55 -0.50 -12.32 0.38
N ARG A 56 -1.22 -13.35 -0.08
CA ARG A 56 -2.68 -13.41 0.03
C ARG A 56 -3.14 -13.41 1.49
N LEU A 57 -2.48 -14.17 2.36
CA LEU A 57 -2.79 -14.20 3.79
C LEU A 57 -2.54 -12.83 4.45
N GLN A 58 -1.40 -12.19 4.15
CA GLN A 58 -1.09 -10.85 4.64
C GLN A 58 -2.13 -9.81 4.17
N LEU A 59 -2.55 -9.86 2.91
CA LEU A 59 -3.60 -8.98 2.39
C LEU A 59 -4.91 -9.16 3.17
N ARG A 60 -5.31 -10.41 3.41
CA ARG A 60 -6.51 -10.71 4.21
C ARG A 60 -6.41 -10.14 5.62
N GLN A 61 -5.28 -10.36 6.30
CA GLN A 61 -5.03 -9.81 7.64
C GLN A 61 -5.07 -8.28 7.65
N ASN A 62 -4.51 -7.63 6.64
CA ASN A 62 -4.55 -6.18 6.50
C ASN A 62 -5.98 -5.65 6.33
N ILE A 63 -6.82 -6.33 5.54
CA ILE A 63 -8.25 -5.98 5.37
C ILE A 63 -9.00 -6.11 6.71
N GLU A 64 -8.82 -7.25 7.40
CA GLU A 64 -9.46 -7.51 8.69
C GLU A 64 -9.05 -6.47 9.73
N GLN A 65 -7.75 -6.15 9.81
CA GLN A 65 -7.24 -5.12 10.71
C GLN A 65 -7.76 -3.72 10.34
N ALA A 66 -7.82 -3.38 9.05
CA ALA A 66 -8.38 -2.10 8.60
C ALA A 66 -9.85 -1.96 8.99
N TYR A 67 -10.64 -3.03 8.87
CA TYR A 67 -12.05 -3.05 9.27
C TYR A 67 -12.23 -2.85 10.79
N VAL A 68 -11.44 -3.55 11.60
CA VAL A 68 -11.44 -3.39 13.06
C VAL A 68 -11.08 -1.96 13.44
N ASN A 69 -10.03 -1.40 12.84
CA ASN A 69 -9.59 -0.02 13.09
C ASN A 69 -10.67 1.00 12.70
N MET A 70 -11.32 0.83 11.56
CA MET A 70 -12.43 1.68 11.11
C MET A 70 -13.62 1.61 12.07
N THR A 71 -13.99 0.41 12.52
CA THR A 71 -15.08 0.20 13.47
C THR A 71 -14.78 0.84 14.83
N ALA A 72 -13.53 0.73 15.32
CA ALA A 72 -13.10 1.37 16.55
C ALA A 72 -13.15 2.90 16.44
N ALA A 73 -12.68 3.46 15.32
CA ALA A 73 -12.75 4.90 15.06
C ALA A 73 -14.19 5.41 14.99
N ALA A 74 -15.10 4.66 14.34
CA ALA A 74 -16.53 4.98 14.29
C ALA A 74 -17.15 5.07 15.70
N LYS A 75 -16.88 4.06 16.54
CA LYS A 75 -17.34 4.04 17.94
C LYS A 75 -16.78 5.21 18.74
N ARG A 76 -15.50 5.51 18.58
CA ARG A 76 -14.83 6.65 19.24
C ARG A 76 -15.48 7.98 18.84
N TYR A 77 -15.73 8.19 17.55
CA TYR A 77 -16.42 9.38 17.06
C TYR A 77 -17.85 9.51 17.65
N GLY A 78 -18.59 8.41 17.70
CA GLY A 78 -19.91 8.37 18.33
C GLY A 78 -19.88 8.73 19.82
N SER A 79 -18.94 8.16 20.59
CA SER A 79 -18.77 8.48 22.01
C SER A 79 -18.41 9.94 22.26
N LEU A 80 -17.49 10.50 21.45
CA LEU A 80 -17.10 11.91 21.57
C LEU A 80 -18.22 12.87 21.16
N THR A 81 -19.08 12.46 20.22
CA THR A 81 -20.28 13.23 19.87
C THR A 81 -21.22 13.36 21.06
N ARG A 82 -21.51 12.25 21.76
CA ARG A 82 -22.31 12.29 23.00
C ARG A 82 -21.64 13.08 24.12
N GLN A 83 -20.31 13.05 24.19
CA GLN A 83 -19.56 13.86 25.17
C GLN A 83 -19.73 15.36 24.90
N VAL A 84 -19.68 15.79 23.64
CA VAL A 84 -19.93 17.18 23.24
C VAL A 84 -21.37 17.59 23.62
N GLU A 85 -22.36 16.75 23.37
CA GLU A 85 -23.76 17.01 23.76
C GLU A 85 -23.89 17.19 25.27
N ALA A 86 -23.31 16.29 26.07
CA ALA A 86 -23.35 16.38 27.53
C ALA A 86 -22.66 17.64 28.06
N LEU A 87 -21.49 17.98 27.52
CA LEU A 87 -20.75 19.18 27.93
C LEU A 87 -21.41 20.47 27.43
N ALA A 88 -22.15 20.43 26.33
CA ALA A 88 -22.94 21.58 25.88
C ALA A 88 -24.09 21.87 26.86
N LEU A 89 -24.76 20.83 27.36
CA LEU A 89 -25.79 20.97 28.40
C LEU A 89 -25.18 21.49 29.70
N ALA A 90 -24.03 20.96 30.12
CA ALA A 90 -23.32 21.42 31.31
C ALA A 90 -22.90 22.88 31.19
N PHE A 91 -22.37 23.29 30.03
CA PHE A 91 -22.02 24.68 29.77
C PHE A 91 -23.24 25.60 29.83
N LYS A 92 -24.38 25.21 29.24
CA LYS A 92 -25.63 25.99 29.31
C LYS A 92 -26.13 26.17 30.75
N ALA A 93 -25.99 25.15 31.59
CA ALA A 93 -26.32 25.23 33.00
C ALA A 93 -25.36 26.19 33.76
N SER A 94 -24.07 26.11 33.48
CA SER A 94 -23.07 27.04 34.04
C SER A 94 -23.31 28.48 33.58
N GLU A 95 -23.62 28.70 32.32
CA GLU A 95 -23.97 30.02 31.76
C GLU A 95 -25.19 30.62 32.49
N SER A 96 -26.24 29.83 32.68
CA SER A 96 -27.44 30.26 33.42
C SER A 96 -27.11 30.65 34.87
N ARG A 97 -26.28 29.86 35.55
CA ARG A 97 -25.84 30.12 36.93
C ARG A 97 -24.94 31.35 37.02
N PHE A 98 -24.05 31.55 36.05
CA PHE A 98 -23.16 32.71 35.99
C PHE A 98 -23.96 34.00 35.81
N ASN A 99 -24.92 33.99 34.89
CA ASN A 99 -25.82 35.13 34.65
C ASN A 99 -26.70 35.45 35.87
N ALA A 100 -27.03 34.45 36.70
CA ALA A 100 -27.71 34.62 37.98
C ALA A 100 -26.79 35.03 39.13
N GLY A 101 -25.48 35.20 38.90
CA GLY A 101 -24.48 35.51 39.93
C GLY A 101 -24.16 34.35 40.88
N ALA A 102 -24.60 33.12 40.57
CA ALA A 102 -24.46 31.95 41.43
C ALA A 102 -23.12 31.21 41.28
N ILE A 103 -22.35 31.49 40.22
CA ILE A 103 -20.97 31.02 40.05
C ILE A 103 -20.06 32.17 39.58
N ASN A 104 -18.75 32.02 39.78
CA ASN A 104 -17.77 33.00 39.36
C ASN A 104 -17.32 32.78 37.89
N SER A 105 -16.47 33.69 37.39
CA SER A 105 -15.94 33.64 36.02
C SER A 105 -14.99 32.48 35.77
N VAL A 106 -14.31 31.96 36.79
CA VAL A 106 -13.41 30.81 36.68
C VAL A 106 -14.22 29.54 36.38
N ASP A 107 -15.30 29.31 37.12
CA ASP A 107 -16.18 28.15 36.92
C ASP A 107 -16.87 28.18 35.55
N TYR A 108 -17.32 29.36 35.12
CA TYR A 108 -17.86 29.57 33.77
C TYR A 108 -16.84 29.24 32.68
N ASN A 109 -15.63 29.79 32.79
CA ASN A 109 -14.56 29.57 31.81
C ASN A 109 -14.09 28.11 31.79
N LEU A 110 -14.10 27.42 32.94
CA LEU A 110 -13.78 26.00 33.01
C LEU A 110 -14.80 25.16 32.23
N ALA A 111 -16.11 25.42 32.42
CA ALA A 111 -17.15 24.73 31.67
C ALA A 111 -17.04 24.97 30.16
N LYS A 112 -16.76 26.23 29.76
CA LYS A 112 -16.52 26.58 28.36
C LYS A 112 -15.30 25.86 27.79
N SER A 113 -14.18 25.87 28.51
CA SER A 113 -12.93 25.22 28.09
C SER A 113 -13.11 23.71 27.89
N ASN A 114 -13.88 23.06 28.78
CA ASN A 114 -14.18 21.64 28.66
C ASN A 114 -15.02 21.33 27.40
N LEU A 115 -16.04 22.14 27.11
CA LEU A 115 -16.83 22.01 25.88
C LEU A 115 -15.96 22.20 24.63
N ASP A 116 -15.14 23.25 24.60
CA ASP A 116 -14.27 23.56 23.46
C ASP A 116 -13.24 22.43 23.23
N ARG A 117 -12.64 21.89 24.30
CA ARG A 117 -11.73 20.73 24.22
C ARG A 117 -12.44 19.49 23.68
N SER A 118 -13.66 19.20 24.14
CA SER A 118 -14.42 18.04 23.66
C SER A 118 -14.79 18.16 22.19
N ARG A 119 -15.14 19.37 21.71
CA ARG A 119 -15.38 19.63 20.28
C ARG A 119 -14.13 19.38 19.43
N ILE A 120 -12.96 19.82 19.89
CA ILE A 120 -11.69 19.55 19.21
C ILE A 120 -11.45 18.03 19.11
N ASN A 121 -11.64 17.31 20.22
CA ASN A 121 -11.49 15.85 20.25
C ASN A 121 -12.46 15.14 19.29
N GLN A 122 -13.73 15.59 19.24
CA GLN A 122 -14.74 15.07 18.32
C GLN A 122 -14.33 15.28 16.85
N ILE A 123 -13.81 16.47 16.51
CA ILE A 123 -13.35 16.79 15.15
C ILE A 123 -12.18 15.88 14.75
N GLN A 124 -11.19 15.71 15.63
CA GLN A 124 -10.07 14.80 15.38
C GLN A 124 -10.55 13.37 15.16
N ALA A 125 -11.48 12.88 15.98
CA ALA A 125 -12.04 11.55 15.83
C ALA A 125 -12.86 11.38 14.56
N LYS A 126 -13.56 12.42 14.10
CA LYS A 126 -14.26 12.42 12.80
C LYS A 126 -13.28 12.19 11.65
N TYR A 127 -12.16 12.94 11.64
CA TYR A 127 -11.16 12.81 10.58
C TYR A 127 -10.40 11.48 10.64
N ASP A 128 -10.08 10.97 11.82
CA ASP A 128 -9.52 9.60 11.95
C ASP A 128 -10.50 8.56 11.40
N TYR A 129 -11.79 8.63 11.75
CA TYR A 129 -12.80 7.72 11.21
C TYR A 129 -12.89 7.77 9.68
N VAL A 130 -12.94 8.96 9.09
CA VAL A 130 -12.96 9.13 7.62
C VAL A 130 -11.71 8.55 6.98
N LEU A 131 -10.52 8.79 7.57
CA LEU A 131 -9.28 8.21 7.09
C LEU A 131 -9.30 6.68 7.13
N ARG A 132 -9.80 6.07 8.21
CA ARG A 132 -9.90 4.60 8.33
C ARG A 132 -10.84 3.99 7.30
N ILE A 133 -11.92 4.68 6.93
CA ILE A 133 -12.78 4.26 5.81
C ILE A 133 -11.96 4.19 4.52
N LYS A 134 -11.20 5.25 4.19
CA LYS A 134 -10.39 5.30 2.96
C LYS A 134 -9.30 4.24 2.91
N VAL A 135 -8.68 3.94 4.07
CA VAL A 135 -7.69 2.85 4.18
C VAL A 135 -8.35 1.49 3.91
N LEU A 136 -9.55 1.25 4.44
CA LEU A 136 -10.28 0.01 4.17
C LEU A 136 -10.67 -0.11 2.69
N ASP A 137 -11.15 0.99 2.08
CA ASP A 137 -11.50 1.03 0.65
C ASP A 137 -10.29 0.71 -0.24
N TYR A 138 -9.11 1.24 0.11
CA TYR A 138 -7.86 0.94 -0.58
C TYR A 138 -7.52 -0.55 -0.56
N TYR A 139 -7.59 -1.21 0.61
CA TYR A 139 -7.33 -2.65 0.72
C TYR A 139 -8.41 -3.52 0.04
N GLN A 140 -9.62 -2.99 -0.13
CA GLN A 140 -10.72 -3.67 -0.85
C GLN A 140 -10.67 -3.45 -2.37
N ASN A 141 -9.64 -2.77 -2.90
CA ASN A 141 -9.48 -2.50 -4.32
C ASN A 141 -10.65 -1.68 -4.94
N LYS A 142 -11.34 -0.86 -4.12
CA LYS A 142 -12.33 0.11 -4.62
C LYS A 142 -11.62 1.39 -5.09
N PRO A 143 -12.04 2.03 -6.20
CA PRO A 143 -11.42 3.26 -6.66
C PRO A 143 -11.54 4.37 -5.60
N LEU A 144 -10.44 5.08 -5.35
CA LEU A 144 -10.39 6.20 -4.42
C LEU A 144 -11.20 7.38 -4.99
N SER A 145 -12.38 7.65 -4.44
CA SER A 145 -13.12 8.89 -4.75
C SER A 145 -12.81 9.97 -3.71
N PHE A 146 -12.48 11.17 -4.20
CA PHE A 146 -12.24 12.38 -3.40
C PHE A 146 -13.54 13.19 -3.27
#